data_AF-T2JC87-F1
#
_entry.id   AF-T2JC87-F1
#
_cell.length_a   1.000
_cell.length_b   1.000
_cell.length_c   1.000
_cell.angle_alpha   90.00
_cell.angle_beta   90.00
_cell.angle_gamma   90.00
#
_symmetry.space_group_name_H-M   'P 1'
#
loop_
_entity.id
_entity.type
_entity.pdbx_description
1 polymer ?
#
loop_
_entity_poly.entity_id
_entity_poly.type
_entity_poly.pdbx_seq_one_letter_code
_entity_poly.pdbx_strand_id
1 'polypeptide(L)'
;MSLSGNNALVGSHFDDDKGTDSGSAYLFDVTTGNLLHKLTAPDGAAGDQFGFPVSLSDNTALIGGFGDDDQGLNSASAYLFDVTTGDFLQKLTAPDGSAGDVFGASVSLSGDRALVGSFRDDDNGIDSGSAYVFTNSQPVPEPLTILGAGTAIGFGAFFKRKLAKKNQKQG
;
A
#
# COMPACT_ATOMS: atom_id res chain seq x y z
N MET A 1 6.45 -11.89 3.03
CA MET A 1 6.66 -12.22 1.61
C MET A 1 5.32 -12.46 0.95
N SER A 2 5.22 -12.26 -0.36
CA SER A 2 4.03 -12.53 -1.18
C SER A 2 4.44 -13.15 -2.52
N LEU A 3 3.57 -13.97 -3.12
CA LEU A 3 3.81 -14.66 -4.39
C LEU A 3 2.69 -14.37 -5.39
N SER A 4 3.03 -14.24 -6.67
CA SER A 4 2.09 -14.14 -7.79
C SER A 4 2.79 -14.62 -9.05
N GLY A 5 2.25 -15.66 -9.70
CA GLY A 5 2.93 -16.33 -10.82
C GLY A 5 4.34 -16.77 -10.45
N ASN A 6 5.34 -16.33 -11.23
CA ASN A 6 6.76 -16.61 -11.00
C ASN A 6 7.46 -15.57 -10.10
N ASN A 7 6.74 -14.60 -9.56
CA ASN A 7 7.33 -13.50 -8.82
C ASN A 7 7.17 -13.69 -7.30
N ALA A 8 8.24 -13.45 -6.56
CA ALA A 8 8.26 -13.39 -5.10
C ALA A 8 8.68 -12.01 -4.61
N LEU A 9 7.81 -11.36 -3.83
CA LEU A 9 8.10 -10.10 -3.16
C LEU A 9 8.45 -10.37 -1.69
N VAL A 10 9.65 -9.98 -1.28
CA VAL A 10 10.19 -10.20 0.07
C VAL A 10 10.51 -8.86 0.72
N GLY A 11 9.93 -8.61 1.88
CA GLY A 11 10.16 -7.39 2.66
C GLY A 11 11.44 -7.47 3.49
N SER A 12 12.14 -6.33 3.61
CA SER A 12 13.31 -6.12 4.45
C SER A 12 13.22 -4.74 5.11
N HIS A 13 12.34 -4.62 6.10
CA HIS A 13 11.93 -3.35 6.71
C HIS A 13 12.98 -2.67 7.61
N PHE A 14 14.13 -3.31 7.83
CA PHE A 14 15.27 -2.72 8.54
C PHE A 14 16.49 -2.56 7.62
N ASP A 15 16.27 -2.48 6.30
CA ASP A 15 17.34 -2.12 5.37
C ASP A 15 17.62 -0.61 5.47
N ASP A 16 18.87 -0.21 5.20
CA ASP A 16 19.37 1.12 5.56
C ASP A 16 19.65 2.03 4.35
N ASP A 17 19.11 1.71 3.16
CA ASP A 17 19.48 2.40 1.91
C ASP A 17 19.19 3.91 1.91
N LYS A 18 18.12 4.34 2.58
CA LYS A 18 17.66 5.74 2.64
C LYS A 18 17.76 6.34 4.04
N GLY A 19 18.44 5.66 4.95
CA GLY A 19 18.51 5.98 6.38
C GLY A 19 18.32 4.75 7.23
N THR A 20 18.70 4.81 8.50
CA THR A 20 18.55 3.71 9.45
C THR A 20 17.10 3.23 9.49
N ASP A 21 16.87 1.94 9.29
CA ASP A 21 15.56 1.30 9.26
C ASP A 21 14.58 1.92 8.25
N SER A 22 15.09 2.50 7.15
CA SER A 22 14.24 3.05 6.08
C SER A 22 13.48 1.97 5.31
N GLY A 23 14.08 0.79 5.22
CA GLY A 23 13.47 -0.41 4.68
C GLY A 23 13.54 -0.54 3.16
N SER A 24 13.42 -1.79 2.71
CA SER A 24 13.44 -2.19 1.30
C SER A 24 12.48 -3.36 1.06
N ALA A 25 12.12 -3.58 -0.21
CA ALA A 25 11.52 -4.83 -0.66
C ALA A 25 12.24 -5.37 -1.90
N TYR A 26 12.35 -6.68 -1.99
CA TYR A 26 13.07 -7.37 -3.06
C TYR A 26 12.12 -8.25 -3.85
N LEU A 27 12.17 -8.13 -5.17
CA LEU A 27 11.37 -8.89 -6.10
C LEU A 27 12.25 -9.90 -6.83
N PHE A 28 11.91 -11.18 -6.72
CA PHE A 28 12.65 -12.28 -7.34
C PHE A 28 11.80 -13.03 -8.35
N ASP A 29 12.44 -13.54 -9.40
CA ASP A 29 11.89 -14.62 -10.20
C ASP A 29 12.17 -15.96 -9.49
N VAL A 30 11.12 -16.67 -9.09
CA VAL A 30 11.24 -17.93 -8.32
C VAL A 30 11.66 -19.13 -9.16
N THR A 31 11.62 -19.02 -10.49
CA THR A 31 12.04 -20.09 -11.39
C THR A 31 13.56 -20.12 -11.53
N THR A 32 14.17 -18.93 -11.62
CA THR A 32 15.59 -18.73 -11.86
C THR A 32 16.36 -18.34 -10.58
N GLY A 33 15.66 -17.83 -9.56
CA GLY A 33 16.27 -17.25 -8.35
C GLY A 33 16.86 -15.86 -8.57
N ASN A 34 16.68 -15.26 -9.75
CA ASN A 34 17.23 -13.95 -10.07
C ASN A 34 16.50 -12.85 -9.31
N LEU A 35 17.25 -11.91 -8.75
CA LEU A 35 16.70 -10.63 -8.31
C LEU A 35 16.27 -9.84 -9.54
N LEU A 36 14.98 -9.49 -9.60
CA LEU A 36 14.42 -8.65 -10.64
C LEU A 36 14.57 -7.17 -10.26
N HIS A 37 14.13 -6.81 -9.05
CA HIS A 37 14.10 -5.43 -8.58
C HIS A 37 14.38 -5.33 -7.09
N LYS A 38 15.09 -4.27 -6.69
CA LYS A 38 15.12 -3.76 -5.31
C LYS A 38 14.27 -2.49 -5.26
N LEU A 39 13.20 -2.53 -4.49
CA LEU A 39 12.21 -1.46 -4.36
C LEU A 39 12.45 -0.71 -3.06
N THR A 40 12.47 0.62 -3.13
CA THR A 40 12.57 1.53 -1.98
C THR A 40 11.49 2.60 -2.10
N ALA A 41 11.01 3.12 -0.98
CA ALA A 41 10.10 4.27 -0.99
C ALA A 41 10.79 5.48 -1.64
N PRO A 42 10.16 6.18 -2.60
CA PRO A 42 10.75 7.37 -3.23
C PRO A 42 11.08 8.49 -2.23
N ASP A 43 10.27 8.57 -1.18
CA ASP A 43 10.35 9.50 -0.06
C ASP A 43 10.94 8.86 1.21
N GLY A 44 11.49 7.64 1.11
CA GLY A 44 11.96 6.90 2.27
C GLY A 44 12.96 7.67 3.12
N ALA A 45 12.72 7.65 4.42
CA ALA A 45 13.51 8.26 5.47
C ALA A 45 13.83 7.25 6.57
N ALA A 46 14.67 7.66 7.53
CA ALA A 46 15.04 6.82 8.65
C ALA A 46 13.82 6.49 9.52
N GLY A 47 13.60 5.21 9.79
CA GLY A 47 12.50 4.72 10.62
C GLY A 47 11.20 4.41 9.88
N ASP A 48 11.09 4.71 8.58
CA ASP A 48 9.85 4.47 7.80
C ASP A 48 9.49 2.99 7.67
N GLN A 49 10.48 2.11 7.81
CA GLN A 49 10.32 0.66 7.81
C GLN A 49 9.57 0.13 6.58
N PHE A 50 9.87 0.69 5.41
CA PHE A 50 9.33 0.24 4.13
C PHE A 50 9.63 -1.25 3.88
N GLY A 51 8.67 -1.99 3.34
CA GLY A 51 8.83 -3.43 3.11
C GLY A 51 8.11 -4.29 4.12
N PHE A 52 7.27 -3.74 4.99
CA PHE A 52 6.42 -4.53 5.87
C PHE A 52 5.10 -3.83 6.16
N PRO A 53 3.95 -4.47 5.84
CA PRO A 53 3.73 -5.73 5.12
C PRO A 53 3.94 -5.63 3.60
N VAL A 54 3.84 -6.76 2.88
CA VAL A 54 3.89 -6.80 1.40
C VAL A 54 2.79 -7.68 0.82
N SER A 55 2.22 -7.29 -0.33
CA SER A 55 1.28 -8.07 -1.11
C SER A 55 1.57 -7.90 -2.61
N LEU A 56 1.25 -8.94 -3.39
CA LEU A 56 1.54 -9.01 -4.82
C LEU A 56 0.31 -9.58 -5.54
N SER A 57 -0.13 -8.93 -6.61
CA SER A 57 -1.15 -9.46 -7.53
C SER A 57 -0.78 -9.05 -8.95
N ASP A 58 -0.75 -10.02 -9.86
CA ASP A 58 -0.43 -9.79 -11.28
C ASP A 58 0.83 -8.95 -11.47
N ASN A 59 0.70 -7.73 -11.97
CA ASN A 59 1.81 -6.80 -12.24
C ASN A 59 1.95 -5.68 -11.19
N THR A 60 1.34 -5.83 -10.02
CA THR A 60 1.34 -4.78 -8.99
C THR A 60 1.80 -5.33 -7.64
N ALA A 61 2.73 -4.59 -7.04
CA ALA A 61 3.20 -4.80 -5.67
C ALA A 61 2.62 -3.71 -4.77
N LEU A 62 2.14 -4.09 -3.59
CA LEU A 62 1.71 -3.19 -2.52
C LEU A 62 2.58 -3.43 -1.30
N ILE A 63 3.24 -2.39 -0.83
CA ILE A 63 4.27 -2.46 0.21
C ILE A 63 3.95 -1.43 1.29
N GLY A 64 3.88 -1.84 2.54
CA GLY A 64 3.71 -0.93 3.68
C GLY A 64 5.03 -0.29 4.09
N GLY A 65 4.96 0.98 4.49
CA GLY A 65 5.94 1.69 5.30
C GLY A 65 5.31 1.99 6.65
N PHE A 66 5.55 1.10 7.61
CA PHE A 66 4.88 1.10 8.91
C PHE A 66 5.24 2.31 9.80
N GLY A 67 6.45 2.86 9.63
CA GLY A 67 6.94 3.97 10.43
C GLY A 67 6.84 5.34 9.75
N ASP A 68 6.39 5.39 8.49
CA ASP A 68 6.20 6.63 7.75
C ASP A 68 5.31 7.61 8.53
N ASP A 69 5.70 8.89 8.57
CA ASP A 69 5.08 9.89 9.43
C ASP A 69 4.55 11.13 8.70
N ASP A 70 4.37 11.03 7.38
CA ASP A 70 3.93 12.12 6.50
C ASP A 70 2.55 12.71 6.84
N GLN A 71 1.65 11.93 7.45
CA GLN A 71 0.35 12.40 7.96
C GLN A 71 0.29 12.50 9.49
N GLY A 72 1.45 12.50 10.15
CA GLY A 72 1.60 12.47 11.60
C GLY A 72 2.41 11.28 12.08
N LEU A 73 2.95 11.36 13.29
CA LEU A 73 3.82 10.33 13.87
C LEU A 73 3.19 8.93 13.77
N ASN A 74 3.86 8.00 13.07
CA ASN A 74 3.36 6.64 12.81
C ASN A 74 1.96 6.58 12.16
N SER A 75 1.62 7.58 11.35
CA SER A 75 0.40 7.55 10.53
C SER A 75 0.48 6.45 9.47
N ALA A 76 1.70 6.17 9.02
CA ALA A 76 2.10 5.08 8.13
C ALA A 76 1.48 5.17 6.73
N SER A 77 2.11 4.49 5.78
CA SER A 77 1.78 4.57 4.36
C SER A 77 1.85 3.21 3.68
N ALA A 78 1.22 3.11 2.52
CA ALA A 78 1.41 1.98 1.62
C ALA A 78 1.75 2.46 0.21
N TYR A 79 2.55 1.69 -0.51
CA TYR A 79 3.14 2.12 -1.78
C TYR A 79 2.88 1.07 -2.85
N LEU A 80 2.50 1.53 -4.03
CA LEU A 80 2.28 0.71 -5.21
C LEU A 80 3.45 0.81 -6.16
N PHE A 81 3.90 -0.34 -6.67
CA PHE A 81 4.95 -0.46 -7.67
C PHE A 81 4.52 -1.37 -8.82
N ASP A 82 5.03 -1.07 -10.02
CA ASP A 82 4.94 -1.95 -11.18
C ASP A 82 5.97 -3.08 -11.04
N VAL A 83 5.51 -4.32 -11.12
CA VAL A 83 6.34 -5.51 -10.91
C VAL A 83 7.27 -5.76 -12.11
N THR A 84 6.86 -5.36 -13.32
CA THR A 84 7.66 -5.55 -14.52
C THR A 84 8.80 -4.54 -14.58
N THR A 85 8.48 -3.25 -14.38
CA THR A 85 9.48 -2.17 -14.55
C THR A 85 10.21 -1.82 -13.26
N GLY A 86 9.62 -2.12 -12.09
CA GLY A 86 10.11 -1.66 -10.80
C GLY A 86 9.75 -0.20 -10.49
N ASP A 87 8.94 0.44 -11.35
CA ASP A 87 8.58 1.84 -11.20
C ASP A 87 7.60 2.05 -10.05
N PHE A 88 7.79 3.15 -9.32
CA PHE A 88 6.82 3.63 -8.36
C PHE A 88 5.56 4.14 -9.07
N LEU A 89 4.40 3.68 -8.62
CA LEU A 89 3.10 4.06 -9.18
C LEU A 89 2.40 5.11 -8.31
N GLN A 90 2.27 4.85 -7.01
CA GLN A 90 1.46 5.68 -6.12
C GLN A 90 1.75 5.41 -4.64
N LYS A 91 1.69 6.46 -3.82
CA LYS A 91 1.61 6.38 -2.35
C LYS A 91 0.14 6.44 -1.94
N LEU A 92 -0.26 5.53 -1.07
CA LEU A 92 -1.57 5.44 -0.45
C LEU A 92 -1.42 5.87 1.01
N THR A 93 -2.27 6.80 1.41
CA THR A 93 -2.44 7.25 2.80
C THR A 93 -3.90 7.13 3.18
N ALA A 94 -4.20 7.07 4.48
CA ALA A 94 -5.56 7.23 4.97
C ALA A 94 -6.03 8.68 4.68
N PRO A 95 -7.18 8.88 4.01
CA PRO A 95 -7.70 10.24 3.76
C PRO A 95 -8.06 11.01 5.03
N ASP A 96 -8.33 10.28 6.11
CA ASP A 96 -8.59 10.75 7.47
C ASP A 96 -7.41 10.44 8.42
N GLY A 97 -6.23 10.13 7.86
CA GLY A 97 -5.07 9.69 8.61
C GLY A 97 -4.66 10.68 9.68
N SER A 98 -4.45 10.16 10.88
CA SER A 98 -3.97 10.86 12.05
C SER A 98 -2.72 10.17 12.62
N ALA A 99 -2.05 10.88 13.53
CA ALA A 99 -0.90 10.34 14.24
C ALA A 99 -1.30 9.08 15.03
N GLY A 100 -0.60 7.98 14.78
CA GLY A 100 -0.77 6.73 15.51
C GLY A 100 -1.85 5.80 14.98
N ASP A 101 -2.52 6.11 13.87
CA ASP A 101 -3.53 5.23 13.25
C ASP A 101 -2.93 3.93 12.69
N VAL A 102 -1.67 4.02 12.24
CA VAL A 102 -0.89 2.92 11.66
C VAL A 102 -1.54 2.34 10.40
N PHE A 103 -1.84 3.21 9.45
CA PHE A 103 -2.31 2.82 8.12
C PHE A 103 -1.25 1.99 7.39
N GLY A 104 -1.64 0.87 6.80
CA GLY A 104 -0.65 0.00 6.14
C GLY A 104 -0.16 -1.14 7.02
N ALA A 105 -0.59 -1.26 8.28
CA ALA A 105 -0.23 -2.38 9.15
C ALA A 105 -0.60 -3.76 8.59
N SER A 106 -1.60 -3.80 7.71
CA SER A 106 -1.93 -4.97 6.89
C SER A 106 -2.30 -4.51 5.48
N VAL A 107 -1.86 -5.26 4.47
CA VAL A 107 -2.15 -4.96 3.06
C VAL A 107 -2.56 -6.22 2.32
N SER A 108 -3.47 -6.09 1.36
CA SER A 108 -3.85 -7.15 0.45
C SER A 108 -4.17 -6.58 -0.92
N LEU A 109 -3.61 -7.19 -1.96
CA LEU A 109 -3.96 -6.92 -3.35
C LEU A 109 -4.77 -8.06 -3.94
N SER A 110 -5.74 -7.71 -4.78
CA SER A 110 -6.42 -8.65 -5.66
C SER A 110 -6.91 -7.93 -6.91
N GLY A 111 -6.31 -8.25 -8.06
CA GLY A 111 -6.60 -7.59 -9.32
C GLY A 111 -6.38 -6.08 -9.22
N ASP A 112 -7.44 -5.31 -9.45
CA ASP A 112 -7.44 -3.84 -9.44
C ASP A 112 -7.74 -3.22 -8.07
N ARG A 113 -7.73 -4.01 -6.99
CA ARG A 113 -8.11 -3.56 -5.63
C ARG A 113 -6.99 -3.74 -4.64
N ALA A 114 -6.75 -2.68 -3.87
CA ALA A 114 -5.90 -2.68 -2.69
C ALA A 114 -6.77 -2.52 -1.44
N LEU A 115 -6.58 -3.41 -0.47
CA LEU A 115 -7.14 -3.32 0.86
C LEU A 115 -6.01 -2.99 1.83
N VAL A 116 -6.19 -1.93 2.62
CA VAL A 116 -5.22 -1.48 3.63
C VAL A 116 -5.91 -1.37 4.98
N GLY A 117 -5.33 -2.00 6.00
CA GLY A 117 -5.79 -1.92 7.38
C GLY A 117 -5.07 -0.84 8.18
N SER A 118 -5.81 -0.18 9.07
CA SER A 118 -5.32 0.80 10.04
C SER A 118 -5.85 0.37 11.41
N PHE A 119 -5.08 -0.39 12.18
CA PHE A 119 -5.64 -1.09 13.34
C PHE A 119 -5.80 -0.21 14.59
N ARG A 120 -5.17 0.98 14.61
CA ARG A 120 -5.26 1.94 15.72
C ARG A 120 -6.13 3.15 15.41
N ASP A 121 -6.71 3.23 14.21
CA ASP A 121 -7.68 4.28 13.88
C ASP A 121 -8.77 4.38 14.97
N ASP A 122 -8.89 5.57 15.55
CA ASP A 122 -9.73 5.86 16.72
C ASP A 122 -11.02 6.63 16.39
N ASP A 123 -11.34 6.80 15.09
CA ASP A 123 -12.54 7.46 14.58
C ASP A 123 -13.85 7.00 15.24
N ASN A 124 -13.87 5.78 15.82
CA ASN A 124 -15.05 5.16 16.43
C ASN A 124 -14.81 4.65 17.85
N GLY A 125 -13.84 5.23 18.53
CA GLY A 125 -13.37 4.83 19.84
C GLY A 125 -11.93 4.35 19.77
N ILE A 126 -11.27 4.36 20.93
CA ILE A 126 -9.85 4.02 21.08
C ILE A 126 -9.52 2.71 20.35
N ASP A 127 -8.57 2.79 19.41
CA ASP A 127 -8.06 1.68 18.60
C ASP A 127 -9.19 0.84 17.96
N SER A 128 -10.27 1.49 17.51
CA SER A 128 -11.42 0.81 16.91
C SER A 128 -11.09 0.12 15.59
N GLY A 129 -10.07 0.63 14.89
CA GLY A 129 -9.55 0.13 13.64
C GLY A 129 -10.44 0.42 12.43
N SER A 130 -9.80 0.52 11.28
CA SER A 130 -10.45 0.75 9.98
C SER A 130 -9.81 -0.06 8.86
N ALA A 131 -10.58 -0.21 7.78
CA ALA A 131 -10.14 -0.83 6.54
C ALA A 131 -10.50 0.06 5.34
N TYR A 132 -9.51 0.26 4.48
CA TYR A 132 -9.51 1.20 3.37
C TYR A 132 -9.40 0.40 2.07
N VAL A 133 -10.35 0.59 1.15
CA VAL A 133 -10.31 -0.03 -0.17
C VAL A 133 -10.01 1.04 -1.21
N PHE A 134 -8.98 0.78 -2.00
CA PHE A 134 -8.60 1.59 -3.17
C PHE A 134 -8.79 0.75 -4.42
N THR A 135 -9.33 1.35 -5.48
CA THR A 135 -9.46 0.70 -6.80
C THR A 135 -8.71 1.46 -7.89
N ASN A 136 -8.08 0.72 -8.81
CA ASN A 136 -7.46 1.27 -10.03
C ASN A 136 -8.51 1.73 -11.04
N SER A 137 -9.10 2.89 -10.77
CA SER A 137 -10.06 3.52 -11.67
C SER A 137 -9.30 4.15 -12.85
N GLN A 138 -9.35 3.50 -14.01
CA GLN A 138 -9.03 4.18 -15.26
C GLN A 138 -10.06 5.30 -15.46
N PRO A 139 -9.67 6.57 -15.64
CA PRO A 139 -10.59 7.59 -16.10
C PRO A 139 -11.18 7.08 -17.42
N VAL A 140 -12.48 6.79 -17.45
CA VAL A 140 -13.18 6.57 -18.72
C VAL A 140 -13.10 7.91 -19.44
N PRO A 141 -12.39 8.03 -20.58
CA PRO A 141 -12.43 9.28 -21.32
C PRO A 141 -13.88 9.49 -21.73
N GLU A 142 -14.48 10.60 -21.29
CA GLU A 142 -15.73 11.09 -21.87
C GLU A 142 -15.66 10.93 -23.39
N PRO A 143 -16.70 10.44 -24.07
CA PRO A 143 -16.61 10.17 -25.50
C PRO A 143 -16.25 11.49 -26.22
N LEU A 144 -15.09 11.49 -26.89
CA LEU A 144 -14.58 12.45 -27.90
C LEU A 144 -13.58 13.58 -27.51
N THR A 145 -12.85 13.54 -26.40
CA THR A 145 -11.68 14.46 -26.23
C THR A 145 -10.34 13.73 -26.17
N ILE A 146 -9.93 13.13 -27.30
CA ILE A 146 -8.52 12.80 -27.57
C ILE A 146 -7.91 13.96 -28.35
N LEU A 147 -7.19 14.83 -27.65
CA LEU A 147 -6.03 15.53 -28.20
C LEU A 147 -5.05 15.88 -27.06
N GLY A 148 -4.24 14.90 -26.65
CA GLY A 148 -2.97 15.16 -25.97
C GLY A 148 -2.86 14.92 -24.46
N ALA A 149 -3.88 14.39 -23.76
CA ALA A 149 -3.72 14.06 -22.34
C ALA A 149 -3.19 12.62 -22.17
N GLY A 150 -1.93 12.47 -21.77
CA GLY A 150 -1.42 11.21 -21.24
C GLY A 150 -2.29 10.79 -20.06
N THR A 151 -3.02 9.69 -20.20
CA THR A 151 -3.90 9.20 -19.13
C THR A 151 -3.03 8.62 -18.03
N ALA A 152 -3.03 9.24 -16.86
CA ALA A 152 -2.44 8.65 -15.66
C ALA A 152 -3.33 7.48 -15.22
N ILE A 153 -2.76 6.28 -15.24
CA ILE A 153 -3.32 5.06 -14.65
C ILE A 153 -3.08 5.20 -13.14
N GLY A 154 -4.12 5.37 -12.34
CA GLY A 154 -3.98 5.54 -10.88
C GLY A 154 -5.13 4.89 -10.11
N PHE A 155 -4.87 4.49 -8.87
CA PHE A 155 -5.88 4.05 -7.92
C PHE A 155 -6.77 5.23 -7.50
N GLY A 156 -7.78 5.52 -8.33
CA GLY A 156 -8.59 6.75 -8.31
C GLY A 156 -10.01 6.64 -7.76
N ALA A 157 -10.41 5.55 -7.09
CA ALA A 157 -11.64 5.58 -6.28
C ALA A 157 -11.44 4.89 -4.92
N PHE A 158 -11.79 5.63 -3.87
CA PHE A 158 -11.65 5.24 -2.47
C PHE A 158 -13.02 4.87 -1.89
N PHE A 159 -13.08 3.77 -1.14
CA PHE A 159 -14.25 3.44 -0.32
C PHE A 159 -13.80 2.89 1.04
N LYS A 160 -14.06 3.63 2.13
CA LYS A 160 -13.89 3.15 3.51
C LYS A 160 -15.02 2.15 3.81
N ARG A 161 -14.70 0.89 4.11
CA ARG A 161 -15.69 -0.09 4.58
C ARG A 161 -15.51 -0.31 6.07
N LYS A 162 -16.52 0.10 6.84
CA LYS A 162 -16.54 0.05 8.30
C LYS A 162 -17.42 -1.09 8.81
N LEU A 163 -16.86 -1.97 9.64
CA LEU A 163 -17.61 -3.07 10.27
C LEU A 163 -18.23 -2.55 11.58
N ALA A 164 -19.53 -2.26 11.58
CA ALA A 164 -20.24 -1.91 12.81
C ALA A 164 -20.53 -3.16 13.66
N LYS A 165 -20.27 -3.10 14.98
CA LYS A 165 -20.73 -4.13 15.92
C LYS A 165 -22.26 -4.20 15.88
N LYS A 166 -22.80 -5.34 15.45
CA LYS A 166 -24.23 -5.62 15.50
C LYS A 166 -24.60 -5.83 16.97
N ASN A 167 -25.13 -4.81 17.63
CA ASN A 167 -25.70 -4.96 18.97
C ASN A 167 -26.83 -5.99 18.90
N GLN A 168 -26.58 -7.22 19.34
CA GLN A 168 -27.64 -8.15 19.67
C GLN A 168 -28.36 -7.56 20.88
N LYS A 169 -29.56 -6.99 20.64
CA LYS A 169 -30.50 -6.72 21.73
C LYS A 169 -30.82 -8.07 22.37
N GLN A 170 -30.29 -8.32 23.56
CA GLN A 170 -30.85 -9.33 24.45
C GLN A 170 -32.24 -8.81 24.85
N GLY A 171 -33.26 -9.61 24.51
CA GLY A 171 -34.66 -9.36 24.88
C GLY A 171 -34.95 -9.78 26.32
#